data_AF-A0A6P0MRL7-F1
#
_entry.id   AF-A0A6P0MRL7-F1
#
_cell.length_a   1.000
_cell.length_b   1.000
_cell.length_c   1.000
_cell.angle_alpha   90.00
_cell.angle_beta   90.00
_cell.angle_gamma   90.00
#
_symmetry.space_group_name_H-M   'P 1'
#
loop_
_entity.id
_entity.type
_entity.pdbx_description
1 polymer ?
#
loop_
_entity_poly.entity_id
_entity_poly.type
_entity_poly.pdbx_seq_one_letter_code
_entity_poly.pdbx_strand_id
1 'polypeptide(L)'
;MKKIETIKFLAVTLSYFAIPSGVHALPVRDIPNLTSITFWERSGGTAPTAFTFGINSPQLTTRLSEPLSTSNSDFSGVPGTEFYDVYYSDADGKFNLDGEFLTISSIFNITLPAGGGLNLAEIGLNFAGEPTEFGNFVASFIAFGDNALPASVGNAIDGDLLTHTTMGNTVGQTERLSLTLGFLSSSGPLPTSVPEPSSYIPLGIGLFLLGVSKNR
;
A
#
# COMPACT_ATOMS: atom_id res chain seq x y z
N MET A 1 -20.07 62.15 35.85
CA MET A 1 -19.84 60.68 35.82
C MET A 1 -20.18 60.18 34.43
N LYS A 2 -19.19 59.69 33.66
CA LYS A 2 -19.40 59.12 32.32
C LYS A 2 -19.98 57.71 32.46
N LYS A 3 -21.10 57.43 31.78
CA LYS A 3 -21.68 56.08 31.65
C LYS A 3 -20.73 55.23 30.80
N ILE A 4 -20.28 54.11 31.34
CA ILE A 4 -19.54 53.07 30.62
C ILE A 4 -20.59 52.12 30.05
N GLU A 5 -20.68 52.02 28.73
CA GLU A 5 -21.54 51.04 28.08
C GLU A 5 -20.82 49.70 27.95
N THR A 6 -21.49 48.63 28.37
CA THR A 6 -20.99 47.26 28.34
C THR A 6 -21.14 46.69 26.93
N ILE A 7 -20.01 46.38 26.27
CA ILE A 7 -19.98 45.69 24.98
C ILE A 7 -20.32 44.21 25.21
N LYS A 8 -21.40 43.73 24.57
CA LYS A 8 -21.75 42.30 24.54
C LYS A 8 -20.99 41.62 23.41
N PHE A 9 -20.07 40.72 23.73
CA PHE A 9 -19.46 39.82 22.76
C PHE A 9 -20.43 38.68 22.43
N LEU A 10 -20.83 38.57 21.17
CA LEU A 10 -21.57 37.44 20.64
C LEU A 10 -20.56 36.32 20.33
N ALA A 11 -20.63 35.22 21.05
CA ALA A 11 -19.84 34.03 20.74
C ALA A 11 -20.45 33.34 19.51
N VAL A 12 -19.68 33.26 18.42
CA VAL A 12 -20.02 32.43 17.27
C VAL A 12 -19.42 31.05 17.52
N THR A 13 -20.28 30.07 17.80
CA THR A 13 -19.84 28.67 17.91
C THR A 13 -19.68 28.12 16.51
N LEU A 14 -18.43 27.84 16.11
CA LEU A 14 -18.13 27.17 14.86
C LEU A 14 -18.27 25.66 15.07
N SER A 15 -19.39 25.09 14.62
CA SER A 15 -19.59 23.64 14.63
C SER A 15 -18.80 23.03 13.47
N TYR A 16 -17.69 22.34 13.77
CA TYR A 16 -17.07 21.44 12.81
C TYR A 16 -17.94 20.19 12.68
N PHE A 17 -18.56 19.99 11.51
CA PHE A 17 -18.94 18.64 11.11
C PHE A 17 -17.67 17.93 10.63
N ALA A 18 -17.20 16.96 11.41
CA ALA A 18 -16.30 15.95 10.87
C ALA A 18 -17.11 15.14 9.85
N ILE A 19 -16.83 15.32 8.57
CA ILE A 19 -17.21 14.33 7.57
C ILE A 19 -16.24 13.16 7.82
N PRO A 20 -16.72 11.92 8.08
CA PRO A 20 -15.82 10.78 8.17
C PRO A 20 -15.06 10.69 6.85
N SER A 21 -13.75 10.93 6.92
CA SER A 21 -12.81 10.67 5.84
C SER A 21 -12.66 9.16 5.70
N GLY A 22 -12.88 8.66 4.48
CA GLY A 22 -12.56 7.29 4.10
C GLY A 22 -13.75 6.36 4.19
N VAL A 23 -14.39 6.12 3.03
CA VAL A 23 -14.77 4.73 2.76
C VAL A 23 -13.44 4.01 2.74
N HIS A 24 -13.08 3.32 3.82
CA HIS A 24 -11.97 2.38 3.79
C HIS A 24 -12.31 1.37 2.70
N ALA A 25 -11.32 1.10 1.84
CA ALA A 25 -11.43 0.08 0.83
C ALA A 25 -11.63 -1.28 1.49
N LEU A 26 -12.12 -2.26 0.73
CA LEU A 26 -12.45 -3.56 1.29
C LEU A 26 -11.15 -4.29 1.65
N PRO A 27 -10.99 -4.83 2.87
CA PRO A 27 -9.82 -5.66 3.20
C PRO A 27 -9.67 -6.78 2.18
N VAL A 28 -8.44 -7.06 1.73
CA VAL A 28 -8.20 -8.02 0.65
C VAL A 28 -8.80 -9.38 0.96
N ARG A 29 -8.69 -9.83 2.22
CA ARG A 29 -9.24 -11.12 2.67
C ARG A 29 -10.77 -11.21 2.68
N ASP A 30 -11.45 -10.06 2.69
CA ASP A 30 -12.91 -9.98 2.75
C ASP A 30 -13.54 -9.77 1.36
N ILE A 31 -12.72 -9.73 0.29
CA ILE A 31 -13.20 -9.66 -1.07
C ILE A 31 -14.11 -10.86 -1.37
N PRO A 32 -15.38 -10.65 -1.79
CA PRO A 32 -16.30 -11.72 -2.09
C PRO A 32 -15.74 -12.70 -3.13
N ASN A 33 -15.92 -14.00 -2.86
CA ASN A 33 -15.46 -15.10 -3.69
C ASN A 33 -13.93 -15.24 -3.86
N LEU A 34 -13.11 -14.42 -3.17
CA LEU A 34 -11.67 -14.66 -3.12
C LEU A 34 -11.39 -15.97 -2.38
N THR A 35 -10.56 -16.82 -2.97
CA THR A 35 -10.25 -18.16 -2.41
C THR A 35 -8.79 -18.28 -2.00
N SER A 36 -7.88 -17.72 -2.79
CA SER A 36 -6.45 -17.80 -2.59
C SER A 36 -5.74 -16.66 -3.29
N ILE A 37 -4.48 -16.48 -2.94
CA ILE A 37 -3.58 -15.52 -3.54
C ILE A 37 -2.36 -16.29 -4.06
N THR A 38 -1.96 -16.00 -5.30
CA THR A 38 -0.76 -16.56 -5.90
C THR A 38 0.32 -15.49 -6.04
N PHE A 39 1.54 -15.86 -5.69
CA PHE A 39 2.76 -15.07 -5.83
C PHE A 39 3.62 -15.74 -6.91
N TRP A 40 3.87 -15.03 -8.02
CA TRP A 40 4.75 -15.52 -9.08
C TRP A 40 6.16 -14.99 -8.85
N GLU A 41 7.01 -15.87 -8.34
CA GLU A 41 8.42 -15.60 -8.08
C GLU A 41 9.23 -16.00 -9.32
N ARG A 42 10.26 -15.22 -9.67
CA ARG A 42 11.08 -15.48 -10.85
C ARG A 42 12.58 -15.32 -10.58
N SER A 43 13.13 -16.22 -9.78
CA SER A 43 14.58 -16.34 -9.60
C SER A 43 15.13 -17.54 -10.37
N GLY A 44 15.60 -17.25 -11.60
CA GLY A 44 16.13 -18.25 -12.51
C GLY A 44 15.05 -19.03 -13.29
N GLY A 45 15.48 -19.97 -14.12
CA GLY A 45 14.57 -20.78 -14.96
C GLY A 45 14.01 -20.03 -16.18
N THR A 46 13.12 -20.70 -16.92
CA THR A 46 12.47 -20.17 -18.13
C THR A 46 11.05 -19.66 -17.87
N ALA A 47 10.49 -19.90 -16.69
CA ALA A 47 9.13 -19.54 -16.28
C ALA A 47 9.11 -19.24 -14.77
N PRO A 48 8.18 -18.41 -14.27
CA PRO A 48 8.06 -18.15 -12.85
C PRO A 48 7.54 -19.37 -12.07
N THR A 49 7.90 -19.43 -10.80
CA THR A 49 7.38 -20.38 -9.81
C THR A 49 6.18 -19.77 -9.10
N ALA A 50 5.05 -20.48 -9.09
CA ALA A 50 3.85 -20.04 -8.40
C ALA A 50 3.78 -20.57 -6.97
N PHE A 51 3.58 -19.67 -6.00
CA PHE A 51 3.28 -19.99 -4.60
C PHE A 51 1.87 -19.53 -4.26
N THR A 52 0.97 -20.45 -3.93
CA THR A 52 -0.44 -20.14 -3.69
C THR A 52 -0.83 -20.43 -2.25
N PHE A 53 -1.44 -19.43 -1.60
CA PHE A 53 -1.91 -19.53 -0.22
C PHE A 53 -3.41 -19.20 -0.13
N GLY A 54 -4.14 -19.95 0.70
CA GLY A 54 -5.54 -19.63 0.98
C GLY A 54 -5.67 -18.34 1.80
N ILE A 55 -6.78 -17.62 1.64
CA ILE A 55 -6.99 -16.28 2.25
C ILE A 55 -6.83 -16.25 3.79
N ASN A 56 -7.07 -17.37 4.48
CA ASN A 56 -6.95 -17.49 5.93
C ASN A 56 -5.70 -18.29 6.36
N SER A 57 -4.74 -18.44 5.46
CA SER A 57 -3.51 -19.17 5.74
C SER A 57 -2.62 -18.42 6.76
N PRO A 58 -1.82 -19.14 7.57
CA PRO A 58 -0.88 -18.52 8.49
C PRO A 58 0.10 -17.57 7.81
N GLN A 59 0.51 -17.88 6.58
CA GLN A 59 1.39 -17.04 5.76
C GLN A 59 0.81 -15.62 5.67
N LEU A 60 -0.41 -15.49 5.12
CA LEU A 60 -1.02 -14.17 4.89
C LEU A 60 -1.49 -13.47 6.17
N THR A 61 -1.82 -14.23 7.21
CA THR A 61 -2.44 -13.71 8.45
C THR A 61 -1.45 -13.43 9.57
N THR A 62 -0.17 -13.75 9.38
CA THR A 62 0.89 -13.51 10.37
C THR A 62 2.17 -13.07 9.68
N ARG A 63 2.61 -11.84 9.94
CA ARG A 63 3.96 -11.41 9.54
C ARG A 63 5.02 -12.18 10.34
N LEU A 64 5.97 -12.79 9.63
CA LEU A 64 7.06 -13.55 10.26
C LEU A 64 8.08 -12.64 10.96
N SER A 65 8.57 -13.09 12.11
CA SER A 65 9.64 -12.41 12.85
C SER A 65 10.98 -12.51 12.12
N GLU A 66 11.93 -11.63 12.47
CA GLU A 66 13.30 -11.74 11.98
C GLU A 66 14.14 -12.77 12.76
N PRO A 67 15.20 -13.33 12.14
CA PRO A 67 15.52 -13.24 10.71
C PRO A 67 14.69 -14.23 9.88
N LEU A 68 14.37 -13.88 8.64
CA LEU A 68 13.90 -14.89 7.69
C LEU A 68 15.00 -15.93 7.43
N SER A 69 14.61 -17.18 7.20
CA SER A 69 15.54 -18.29 6.97
C SER A 69 14.80 -19.48 6.37
N THR A 70 15.51 -20.55 6.06
CA THR A 70 14.90 -21.80 5.56
C THR A 70 13.82 -22.36 6.48
N SER A 71 13.93 -22.14 7.80
CA SER A 71 12.92 -22.58 8.79
C SER A 71 11.89 -21.50 9.14
N ASN A 72 12.04 -20.29 8.61
CA ASN A 72 11.23 -19.12 8.95
C ASN A 72 11.03 -18.27 7.69
N SER A 73 10.24 -18.79 6.77
CA SER A 73 9.86 -18.14 5.50
C SER A 73 8.59 -18.79 4.98
N ASP A 74 7.76 -18.05 4.25
CA ASP A 74 6.58 -18.60 3.59
C ASP A 74 6.96 -19.39 2.34
N PHE A 75 7.95 -18.90 1.61
CA PHE A 75 8.59 -19.57 0.49
C PHE A 75 9.99 -19.02 0.22
N SER A 76 10.68 -19.63 -0.76
CA SER A 76 12.02 -19.26 -1.18
C SER A 76 12.06 -19.16 -2.70
N GLY A 77 12.71 -18.11 -3.21
CA GLY A 77 12.98 -17.95 -4.65
C GLY A 77 14.16 -18.82 -5.04
N VAL A 78 15.39 -18.35 -4.79
CA VAL A 78 16.57 -19.22 -4.82
C VAL A 78 16.72 -19.99 -3.49
N PRO A 79 16.65 -21.34 -3.50
CA PRO A 79 16.71 -22.16 -2.29
C PRO A 79 17.97 -21.89 -1.46
N GLY A 80 17.76 -21.54 -0.18
CA GLY A 80 18.83 -21.34 0.79
C GLY A 80 19.46 -19.95 0.77
N THR A 81 19.05 -19.06 -0.13
CA THR A 81 19.65 -17.72 -0.26
C THR A 81 18.63 -16.58 -0.22
N GLU A 82 17.39 -16.84 -0.65
CA GLU A 82 16.35 -15.83 -0.75
C GLU A 82 15.07 -16.32 -0.08
N PHE A 83 14.59 -15.58 0.91
CA PHE A 83 13.49 -16.01 1.77
C PHE A 83 12.42 -14.93 1.83
N TYR A 84 11.17 -15.34 1.64
CA TYR A 84 10.02 -14.45 1.50
C TYR A 84 9.07 -14.58 2.68
N ASP A 85 8.38 -13.48 2.98
CA ASP A 85 7.26 -13.37 3.93
C ASP A 85 6.18 -12.50 3.29
N VAL A 86 4.94 -13.00 3.24
CA VAL A 86 3.81 -12.37 2.58
C VAL A 86 2.66 -12.16 3.54
N TYR A 87 2.10 -10.96 3.60
CA TYR A 87 1.06 -10.66 4.58
C TYR A 87 0.14 -9.51 4.17
N TYR A 88 -1.04 -9.49 4.76
CA TYR A 88 -1.96 -8.34 4.64
C TYR A 88 -1.38 -7.11 5.34
N SER A 89 -1.52 -5.95 4.71
CA SER A 89 -0.86 -4.72 5.16
C SER A 89 -1.69 -3.45 4.92
N ASP A 90 -1.24 -2.36 5.53
CA ASP A 90 -1.57 -1.01 5.06
C ASP A 90 -0.69 -0.60 3.86
N ALA A 91 -0.91 0.62 3.35
CA ALA A 91 -0.20 1.15 2.18
C ALA A 91 1.31 1.33 2.39
N ASP A 92 1.75 1.50 3.64
CA ASP A 92 3.17 1.64 4.02
C ASP A 92 3.85 0.27 4.22
N GLY A 93 3.10 -0.81 4.04
CA GLY A 93 3.58 -2.18 4.14
C GLY A 93 3.72 -2.69 5.58
N LYS A 94 3.06 -2.03 6.54
CA LYS A 94 2.97 -2.51 7.91
C LYS A 94 1.84 -3.52 8.01
N PHE A 95 2.11 -4.62 8.71
CA PHE A 95 1.14 -5.68 8.93
C PHE A 95 -0.19 -5.13 9.48
N ASN A 96 -1.26 -5.45 8.77
CA ASN A 96 -2.64 -5.17 9.14
C ASN A 96 -3.50 -6.30 8.61
N LEU A 97 -4.07 -7.09 9.51
CA LEU A 97 -4.90 -8.24 9.13
C LEU A 97 -6.15 -7.81 8.34
N ASP A 98 -6.67 -6.62 8.61
CA ASP A 98 -7.78 -5.99 7.88
C ASP A 98 -7.27 -5.01 6.81
N GLY A 99 -6.10 -5.31 6.25
CA GLY A 99 -5.42 -4.48 5.27
C GLY A 99 -6.03 -4.55 3.87
N GLU A 100 -6.00 -3.41 3.18
CA GLU A 100 -6.42 -3.24 1.77
C GLU A 100 -5.32 -3.60 0.77
N PHE A 101 -4.12 -3.91 1.29
CA PHE A 101 -2.91 -4.15 0.53
C PHE A 101 -2.30 -5.52 0.88
N LEU A 102 -1.44 -5.98 -0.01
CA LEU A 102 -0.53 -7.09 0.25
C LEU A 102 0.90 -6.58 0.23
N THR A 103 1.67 -6.95 1.26
CA THR A 103 3.11 -6.76 1.27
C THR A 103 3.81 -8.09 1.11
N ILE A 104 4.83 -8.06 0.26
CA ILE A 104 5.79 -9.14 0.10
C ILE A 104 7.14 -8.58 0.53
N SER A 105 7.75 -9.21 1.52
CA SER A 105 9.06 -8.85 2.03
C SER A 105 10.05 -9.98 1.81
N SER A 106 11.32 -9.64 1.63
CA SER A 106 12.37 -10.64 1.41
C SER A 106 13.69 -10.23 2.03
N ILE A 107 14.48 -11.24 2.40
CA ILE A 107 15.92 -11.07 2.61
C ILE A 107 16.69 -11.74 1.48
N PHE A 108 17.76 -11.08 1.06
CA PHE A 108 18.69 -11.60 0.07
C PHE A 108 20.08 -11.07 0.39
N ASN A 109 20.97 -11.93 0.89
CA ASN A 109 22.25 -11.52 1.47
C ASN A 109 23.44 -11.71 0.50
N ILE A 110 23.26 -11.35 -0.78
CA ILE A 110 24.29 -11.47 -1.80
C ILE A 110 24.38 -10.16 -2.60
N THR A 111 25.57 -9.57 -2.66
CA THR A 111 25.88 -8.37 -3.45
C THR A 111 26.24 -8.72 -4.90
N LEU A 112 26.60 -7.73 -5.72
CA LEU A 112 27.26 -8.00 -7.01
C LEU A 112 28.44 -8.97 -6.85
N PRO A 113 28.71 -9.82 -7.87
CA PRO A 113 28.13 -9.84 -9.21
C PRO A 113 26.82 -10.64 -9.36
N ALA A 114 26.21 -11.10 -8.27
CA ALA A 114 24.90 -11.75 -8.36
C ALA A 114 23.80 -10.73 -8.72
N GLY A 115 22.71 -11.22 -9.33
CA GLY A 115 21.49 -10.43 -9.49
C GLY A 115 20.89 -10.01 -8.15
N GLY A 116 19.91 -9.11 -8.16
CA GLY A 116 19.16 -8.73 -6.97
C GLY A 116 18.08 -9.75 -6.60
N GLY A 117 17.57 -9.65 -5.37
CA GLY A 117 16.45 -10.43 -4.86
C GLY A 117 15.13 -9.66 -4.85
N LEU A 118 14.12 -10.27 -4.22
CA LEU A 118 12.70 -9.95 -4.29
C LEU A 118 12.26 -9.88 -5.77
N ASN A 119 12.44 -10.99 -6.49
CA ASN A 119 12.11 -11.10 -7.91
C ASN A 119 10.66 -11.57 -8.11
N LEU A 120 9.70 -10.64 -8.08
CA LEU A 120 8.28 -10.92 -8.27
C LEU A 120 7.86 -10.51 -9.68
N ALA A 121 7.22 -11.44 -10.38
CA ALA A 121 6.62 -11.20 -11.69
C ALA A 121 5.19 -10.68 -11.55
N GLU A 122 4.35 -11.34 -10.75
CA GLU A 122 2.96 -10.92 -10.54
C GLU A 122 2.44 -11.39 -9.18
N ILE A 123 1.39 -10.73 -8.70
CA ILE A 123 0.59 -11.18 -7.56
C ILE A 123 -0.86 -11.19 -7.99
N GLY A 124 -1.55 -12.30 -7.76
CA GLY A 124 -2.88 -12.54 -8.30
C GLY A 124 -3.87 -13.04 -7.27
N LEU A 125 -5.04 -12.41 -7.29
CA LEU A 125 -6.22 -12.78 -6.52
C LEU A 125 -7.00 -13.85 -7.29
N ASN A 126 -7.17 -15.03 -6.70
CA ASN A 126 -7.87 -16.15 -7.34
C ASN A 126 -9.28 -16.29 -6.79
N PHE A 127 -10.26 -16.10 -7.66
CA PHE A 127 -11.68 -16.13 -7.32
C PHE A 127 -12.32 -17.47 -7.65
N ALA A 128 -13.35 -17.86 -6.89
CA ALA A 128 -14.09 -19.08 -7.14
C ALA A 128 -14.84 -19.01 -8.48
N GLY A 129 -14.34 -19.71 -9.50
CA GLY A 129 -15.00 -19.81 -10.81
C GLY A 129 -14.83 -18.58 -11.71
N GLU A 130 -13.99 -17.62 -11.34
CA GLU A 130 -13.74 -16.38 -12.07
C GLU A 130 -12.24 -16.25 -12.42
N PRO A 131 -11.86 -15.39 -13.39
CA PRO A 131 -10.46 -15.13 -13.73
C PRO A 131 -9.66 -14.57 -12.54
N THR A 132 -8.34 -14.79 -12.57
CA THR A 132 -7.41 -14.15 -11.64
C THR A 132 -7.32 -12.65 -11.92
N GLU A 133 -7.34 -11.83 -10.87
CA GLU A 133 -7.02 -10.40 -10.94
C GLU A 133 -5.58 -10.17 -10.47
N PHE A 134 -4.75 -9.54 -11.29
CA PHE A 134 -3.40 -9.13 -10.90
C PHE A 134 -3.39 -7.78 -10.17
N GLY A 135 -2.32 -7.53 -9.41
CA GLY A 135 -2.06 -6.24 -8.80
C GLY A 135 -2.08 -5.12 -9.85
N ASN A 136 -2.63 -3.96 -9.48
CA ASN A 136 -2.85 -2.88 -10.45
C ASN A 136 -2.09 -1.59 -10.13
N PHE A 137 -1.52 -1.47 -8.93
CA PHE A 137 -0.62 -0.39 -8.58
C PHE A 137 0.31 -0.78 -7.43
N VAL A 138 1.45 -0.09 -7.38
CA VAL A 138 2.42 -0.19 -6.29
C VAL A 138 2.16 0.94 -5.30
N ALA A 139 1.90 0.58 -4.04
CA ALA A 139 1.65 1.55 -2.97
C ALA A 139 2.97 2.05 -2.36
N SER A 140 3.88 1.12 -2.07
CA SER A 140 5.20 1.42 -1.50
C SER A 140 6.19 0.29 -1.82
N PHE A 141 7.48 0.57 -1.72
CA PHE A 141 8.53 -0.43 -1.86
C PHE A 141 9.81 0.00 -1.14
N ILE A 142 10.64 -0.98 -0.79
CA ILE A 142 11.98 -0.80 -0.23
C ILE A 142 12.97 -1.63 -1.03
N ALA A 143 14.02 -0.96 -1.53
CA ALA A 143 15.11 -1.56 -2.31
C ALA A 143 16.46 -1.12 -1.74
N PHE A 144 17.44 -2.02 -1.75
CA PHE A 144 18.76 -1.80 -1.14
C PHE A 144 19.88 -2.41 -1.98
N GLY A 145 21.11 -1.95 -1.76
CA GLY A 145 22.30 -2.61 -2.30
C GLY A 145 22.65 -2.21 -3.74
N ASP A 146 23.81 -2.70 -4.18
CA ASP A 146 24.46 -2.36 -5.45
C ASP A 146 23.90 -3.11 -6.67
N ASN A 147 23.06 -4.13 -6.42
CA ASN A 147 22.35 -4.92 -7.42
C ASN A 147 20.84 -4.63 -7.46
N ALA A 148 20.38 -3.54 -6.86
CA ALA A 148 18.99 -3.07 -7.00
C ALA A 148 18.74 -2.40 -8.35
N LEU A 149 17.55 -2.64 -8.92
CA LEU A 149 17.02 -1.94 -10.09
C LEU A 149 15.61 -1.41 -9.78
N PRO A 150 15.46 -0.29 -9.06
CA PRO A 150 14.15 0.24 -8.67
C PRO A 150 13.19 0.52 -9.84
N ALA A 151 13.72 0.78 -11.04
CA ALA A 151 12.91 0.96 -12.25
C ALA A 151 12.13 -0.31 -12.65
N SER A 152 12.50 -1.49 -12.13
CA SER A 152 11.81 -2.76 -12.38
C SER A 152 10.55 -2.97 -11.52
N VAL A 153 10.26 -2.09 -10.56
CA VAL A 153 9.12 -2.25 -9.63
C VAL A 153 7.78 -2.38 -10.37
N GLY A 154 7.62 -1.67 -11.50
CA GLY A 154 6.40 -1.75 -12.32
C GLY A 154 6.19 -3.11 -12.99
N ASN A 155 7.21 -3.96 -13.05
CA ASN A 155 7.11 -5.29 -13.64
C ASN A 155 6.23 -6.24 -12.80
N ALA A 156 5.97 -5.93 -11.53
CA ALA A 156 5.09 -6.75 -10.68
C ALA A 156 3.59 -6.53 -10.92
N ILE A 157 3.23 -5.64 -11.86
CA ILE A 157 1.85 -5.20 -12.15
C ILE A 157 1.64 -4.93 -13.66
N ASP A 158 2.49 -5.49 -14.54
CA ASP A 158 2.47 -5.20 -15.98
C ASP A 158 1.69 -6.24 -16.80
N GLY A 159 1.22 -7.32 -16.16
CA GLY A 159 0.51 -8.44 -16.76
C GLY A 159 1.43 -9.44 -17.50
N ASP A 160 2.76 -9.33 -17.37
CA ASP A 160 3.74 -10.19 -18.02
C ASP A 160 4.51 -11.03 -17.01
N LEU A 161 4.16 -12.32 -16.95
CA LEU A 161 4.84 -13.32 -16.11
C LEU A 161 6.32 -13.56 -16.43
N LEU A 162 6.86 -12.96 -17.50
CA LEU A 162 8.26 -13.06 -17.89
C LEU A 162 9.12 -11.88 -17.44
N THR A 163 8.53 -10.76 -17.05
CA THR A 163 9.23 -9.67 -16.38
C THR A 163 9.22 -9.93 -14.86
N HIS A 164 10.06 -9.22 -14.13
CA HIS A 164 10.05 -9.28 -12.66
C HIS A 164 10.74 -8.06 -12.05
N THR A 165 10.46 -7.82 -10.78
CA THR A 165 11.19 -6.86 -9.97
C THR A 165 12.62 -7.33 -9.70
N THR A 166 13.51 -6.41 -9.34
CA THR A 166 14.87 -6.69 -8.88
C THR A 166 15.21 -5.63 -7.84
N MET A 167 15.06 -5.97 -6.56
CA MET A 167 15.06 -5.00 -5.46
C MET A 167 16.40 -4.93 -4.72
N GLY A 168 17.34 -5.80 -5.10
CA GLY A 168 18.73 -5.76 -4.67
C GLY A 168 19.01 -6.68 -3.50
N ASN A 169 19.70 -6.22 -2.45
CA ASN A 169 20.17 -7.07 -1.36
C ASN A 169 20.12 -6.41 0.01
N THR A 170 20.01 -7.24 1.06
CA THR A 170 19.91 -6.83 2.47
C THR A 170 21.25 -6.84 3.20
N VAL A 171 22.39 -6.94 2.50
CA VAL A 171 23.71 -6.96 3.17
C VAL A 171 23.94 -5.64 3.90
N GLY A 172 24.18 -5.72 5.20
CA GLY A 172 24.40 -4.56 6.07
C GLY A 172 23.13 -3.76 6.39
N GLN A 173 21.95 -4.25 6.02
CA GLN A 173 20.66 -3.61 6.30
C GLN A 173 20.00 -4.21 7.54
N THR A 174 19.20 -3.40 8.23
CA THR A 174 18.34 -3.84 9.34
C THR A 174 16.89 -4.09 8.91
N GLU A 175 16.54 -3.66 7.70
CA GLU A 175 15.22 -3.79 7.11
C GLU A 175 15.24 -4.80 5.95
N ARG A 176 14.07 -5.34 5.61
CA ARG A 176 13.87 -6.22 4.45
C ARG A 176 13.69 -5.42 3.17
N LEU A 177 13.95 -6.06 2.04
CA LEU A 177 13.35 -5.63 0.78
C LEU A 177 11.83 -5.75 0.92
N SER A 178 11.07 -4.83 0.33
CA SER A 178 9.61 -4.93 0.35
C SER A 178 8.96 -4.39 -0.91
N LEU A 179 7.80 -4.95 -1.22
CA LEU A 179 6.88 -4.48 -2.26
C LEU A 179 5.46 -4.57 -1.70
N THR A 180 4.74 -3.45 -1.72
CA THR A 180 3.35 -3.37 -1.28
C THR A 180 2.46 -3.03 -2.47
N LEU A 181 1.47 -3.86 -2.74
CA LEU A 181 0.59 -3.77 -3.90
C LEU A 181 -0.87 -3.61 -3.47
N GLY A 182 -1.62 -2.88 -4.30
CA GLY A 182 -3.07 -2.80 -4.23
C GLY A 182 -3.77 -3.48 -5.41
N PHE A 183 -5.08 -3.64 -5.27
CA PHE A 183 -5.95 -4.33 -6.23
C PHE A 183 -7.18 -3.47 -6.53
N LEU A 184 -7.75 -3.61 -7.73
CA LEU A 184 -9.01 -2.93 -8.09
C LEU A 184 -10.16 -3.46 -7.23
N SER A 185 -10.18 -4.77 -6.96
CA SER A 185 -11.22 -5.38 -6.13
C SER A 185 -11.21 -4.91 -4.66
N SER A 186 -10.05 -4.52 -4.10
CA SER A 186 -10.01 -3.92 -2.77
C SER A 186 -10.29 -2.42 -2.81
N SER A 187 -9.74 -1.70 -3.79
CA SER A 187 -9.86 -0.24 -3.92
C SER A 187 -11.21 0.28 -4.47
N GLY A 188 -12.07 -0.63 -4.95
CA GLY A 188 -13.27 -0.29 -5.70
C GLY A 188 -12.93 0.05 -7.17
N PRO A 189 -13.93 0.31 -8.04
CA PRO A 189 -13.63 0.83 -9.37
C PRO A 189 -12.78 2.10 -9.20
N LEU A 190 -11.65 2.19 -9.94
CA LEU A 190 -10.88 3.44 -10.04
C LEU A 190 -11.88 4.58 -10.21
N PRO A 191 -11.83 5.65 -9.40
CA PRO A 191 -12.71 6.79 -9.62
C PRO A 191 -12.49 7.23 -11.06
N THR A 192 -13.50 7.04 -11.92
CA THR A 192 -13.48 7.47 -13.31
C THR A 192 -13.46 8.98 -13.29
N SER A 193 -12.27 9.59 -13.18
CA SER A 193 -12.01 11.02 -13.15
C SER A 193 -13.23 11.84 -12.70
N VAL A 194 -13.70 11.65 -11.47
CA VAL A 194 -14.52 12.67 -10.84
C VAL A 194 -13.53 13.81 -10.65
N PRO A 195 -13.71 14.98 -11.30
CA PRO A 195 -12.84 16.10 -11.01
C PRO A 195 -12.93 16.30 -9.50
N GLU A 196 -11.78 16.20 -8.81
CA GLU A 196 -11.61 16.75 -7.48
C GLU A 196 -12.36 18.10 -7.49
N PRO A 197 -13.41 18.31 -6.69
CA PRO A 197 -14.00 19.63 -6.60
C PRO A 197 -12.86 20.53 -6.17
N SER A 198 -12.47 21.41 -7.09
CA SER A 198 -11.38 22.36 -6.95
C SER A 198 -11.37 22.88 -5.52
N SER A 199 -10.24 22.69 -4.82
CA SER A 199 -9.97 23.25 -3.50
C SER A 199 -10.61 24.63 -3.43
N TYR A 200 -11.74 24.76 -2.74
CA TYR A 200 -12.31 26.05 -2.44
C TYR A 200 -11.29 26.71 -1.50
N ILE A 201 -10.41 27.54 -2.07
CA ILE A 201 -9.73 28.58 -1.30
C ILE A 201 -10.88 29.38 -0.68
N PRO A 202 -11.03 29.44 0.66
CA PRO A 202 -11.97 30.38 1.22
C PRO A 202 -11.40 31.78 0.94
N LEU A 203 -11.85 32.40 -0.15
CA LEU A 203 -11.72 33.83 -0.34
C LEU A 203 -12.60 34.45 0.75
N GLY A 204 -11.98 34.87 1.86
CA GLY A 204 -12.69 35.53 2.94
C GLY A 204 -13.46 36.73 2.39
N ILE A 205 -14.79 36.63 2.36
CA ILE A 205 -15.65 37.77 2.09
C ILE A 205 -15.58 38.66 3.32
N GLY A 206 -14.72 39.68 3.26
CA GLY A 206 -14.73 40.79 4.20
C GLY A 206 -16.03 41.57 4.04
N LEU A 207 -16.99 41.38 4.95
CA LEU A 207 -18.18 42.20 5.02
C LEU A 207 -17.84 43.50 5.77
N PHE A 208 -17.60 44.58 5.03
CA PHE A 208 -17.53 45.94 5.58
C PHE A 208 -18.96 46.39 5.96
N LEU A 209 -19.22 46.61 7.26
CA LEU A 209 -20.36 47.40 7.72
C LEU A 209 -19.86 48.78 8.16
N LEU A 210 -19.96 49.75 7.26
CA LEU A 210 -19.91 51.17 7.57
C LEU A 210 -21.29 51.60 8.11
N GLY A 211 -21.42 51.70 9.43
CA GLY A 211 -22.55 52.36 10.08
C GLY A 211 -22.18 53.79 10.47
N VAL A 212 -22.57 54.77 9.66
CA VAL A 212 -22.53 56.20 10.01
C VAL A 212 -23.66 56.48 11.01
N SER A 213 -23.34 57.00 12.19
CA SER A 213 -24.31 57.64 13.07
C SER A 213 -24.16 59.16 12.98
N LYS A 214 -25.22 59.83 12.54
CA LYS A 214 -25.33 61.29 12.47
C LYS A 214 -25.91 61.77 13.80
N ASN A 215 -25.14 62.59 14.52
CA ASN A 215 -25.58 63.27 15.75
C ASN A 215 -26.86 64.09 15.49
N ARG A 216 -27.79 64.05 16.44
CA ARG A 216 -28.58 65.20 16.85
C ARG A 216 -28.10 65.63 18.22
#